data_AF-W2JE25-F1
#
_entry.id   AF-W2JE25-F1
#
_cell.length_a   1.000
_cell.length_b   1.000
_cell.length_c   1.000
_cell.angle_alpha   90.00
_cell.angle_beta   90.00
_cell.angle_gamma   90.00
#
_symmetry.space_group_name_H-M   'P 1'
#
loop_
_entity.id
_entity.type
_entity.pdbx_description
1 polymer ?
#
loop_
_entity_poly.entity_id
_entity_poly.type
_entity_poly.pdbx_seq_one_letter_code
_entity_poly.pdbx_strand_id
1 'polypeptide(L)'
;MALDDQLLFFQDLVVKIKTLSVSEKPTQIGEALNVVQHTMANDPNCARQVEVRNSAKVVKFWISGARCDNDLGDEYEKYAYNFADYGYKSSDIDHAEWQRLVDNLLLLLTSSKKREQFTAKTTKKMQDRLEAVLAEVEQWQDGISSLKQPKKAIQRFGQVICYQSKDWDPLADPNSRLCVYKLIRCIRLAKNKVRRGKYLKIVNKWKKMMDEHH
;
A
#
# COMPACT_ATOMS: atom_id res chain seq x y z
N MET A 1 -12.29 -24.08 23.97
CA MET A 1 -10.91 -24.43 23.60
C MET A 1 -10.03 -24.01 24.77
N ALA A 2 -9.14 -24.87 25.26
CA ALA A 2 -8.28 -24.52 26.38
C ALA A 2 -7.27 -23.44 25.97
N LEU A 3 -6.72 -22.67 26.92
CA LEU A 3 -5.70 -21.66 26.63
C LEU A 3 -4.46 -22.26 25.93
N ASP A 4 -4.08 -23.48 26.31
CA ASP A 4 -2.96 -24.20 25.69
C ASP A 4 -3.23 -24.51 24.21
N ASP A 5 -4.45 -24.95 23.89
CA ASP A 5 -4.86 -25.21 22.49
C ASP A 5 -4.84 -23.93 21.65
N GLN A 6 -5.22 -22.78 22.23
CA GLN A 6 -5.18 -21.48 21.55
C GLN A 6 -3.75 -21.02 21.28
N LEU A 7 -2.83 -21.22 22.23
CA LEU A 7 -1.42 -20.89 22.06
C LEU A 7 -0.75 -21.79 21.02
N LEU A 8 -1.08 -23.08 21.01
CA LEU A 8 -0.62 -24.01 19.96
C LEU A 8 -1.14 -23.59 18.59
N PHE A 9 -2.43 -23.27 18.49
CA PHE A 9 -3.03 -22.80 17.25
C PHE A 9 -2.40 -21.50 16.75
N PHE A 10 -2.08 -20.56 17.66
CA PHE A 10 -1.33 -19.36 17.32
C PHE A 10 0.06 -19.71 16.74
N GLN A 11 0.80 -20.64 17.36
CA GLN A 11 2.12 -21.06 16.86
C GLN A 11 2.04 -21.70 15.47
N ASP A 12 1.03 -22.52 15.22
CA ASP A 12 0.80 -23.13 13.91
C ASP A 12 0.52 -22.07 12.84
N LEU A 13 -0.31 -21.06 13.17
CA LEU A 13 -0.55 -19.92 12.29
C LEU A 13 0.75 -19.13 12.01
N VAL A 14 1.59 -18.91 13.03
CA VAL A 14 2.88 -18.22 12.85
C VAL A 14 3.80 -18.96 11.87
N VAL A 15 3.83 -20.29 11.93
CA VAL A 15 4.61 -21.11 10.98
C VAL A 15 4.01 -21.02 9.59
N LYS A 16 2.70 -21.18 9.46
CA LYS A 16 1.97 -21.12 8.19
C LYS A 16 2.14 -19.77 7.47
N ILE A 17 2.02 -18.65 8.20
CA ILE A 17 2.15 -17.29 7.64
C ILE A 17 3.49 -17.07 6.92
N LYS A 18 4.56 -17.76 7.35
CA LYS A 18 5.89 -17.63 6.70
C LYS A 18 5.89 -18.14 5.26
N THR A 19 5.07 -19.15 4.95
CA THR A 19 5.06 -19.82 3.63
C THR A 19 3.98 -19.28 2.69
N LEU A 20 3.07 -18.43 3.17
CA LEU A 20 1.98 -17.88 2.37
C LEU A 20 2.44 -16.80 1.38
N SER A 21 1.64 -16.61 0.32
CA SER A 21 1.81 -15.50 -0.62
C SER A 21 1.46 -14.15 0.04
N VAL A 22 1.89 -13.05 -0.57
CA VAL A 22 1.64 -11.69 -0.04
C VAL A 22 0.15 -11.38 0.10
N SER A 23 -0.69 -11.90 -0.79
CA SER A 23 -2.15 -11.69 -0.78
C SER A 23 -2.89 -12.48 0.30
N GLU A 24 -2.35 -13.61 0.75
CA GLU A 24 -3.01 -14.49 1.73
C GLU A 24 -2.61 -14.16 3.18
N LYS A 25 -1.48 -13.48 3.36
CA LYS A 25 -0.95 -13.13 4.69
C LYS A 25 -1.89 -12.27 5.54
N PRO A 26 -2.54 -11.21 5.03
CA PRO A 26 -3.35 -10.32 5.86
C PRO A 26 -4.46 -11.06 6.63
N THR A 27 -5.22 -11.92 5.94
CA THR A 27 -6.30 -12.70 6.55
C THR A 27 -5.79 -13.61 7.66
N GLN A 28 -4.68 -14.33 7.41
CA GLN A 28 -4.13 -15.27 8.38
C GLN A 28 -3.44 -14.56 9.56
N ILE A 29 -2.87 -13.38 9.35
CA ILE A 29 -2.37 -12.54 10.43
C ILE A 29 -3.53 -12.05 11.31
N GLY A 30 -4.63 -11.58 10.72
CA GLY A 30 -5.82 -11.17 11.48
C GLY A 30 -6.37 -12.30 12.36
N GLU A 31 -6.41 -13.52 11.83
CA GLU A 31 -6.78 -14.71 12.60
C GLU A 31 -5.83 -14.97 13.78
N ALA A 32 -4.52 -14.92 13.54
CA ALA A 32 -3.52 -15.11 14.59
C ALA A 32 -3.61 -14.03 15.69
N LEU A 33 -3.83 -12.77 15.31
CA LEU A 33 -4.04 -11.67 16.27
C LEU A 33 -5.28 -11.91 17.12
N ASN A 34 -6.39 -12.38 16.53
CA ASN A 34 -7.60 -12.68 17.29
C ASN A 34 -7.39 -13.80 18.31
N VAL A 35 -6.68 -14.86 17.94
CA VAL A 35 -6.39 -15.99 18.84
C VAL A 35 -5.60 -15.54 20.07
N VAL A 36 -4.54 -14.75 19.87
CA VAL A 36 -3.71 -14.30 21.00
C VAL A 36 -4.43 -13.24 21.86
N GLN A 37 -5.24 -12.36 21.25
CA GLN A 37 -6.10 -11.43 22.00
C GLN A 37 -7.12 -12.18 22.86
N HIS A 38 -7.69 -13.25 22.33
CA HIS A 38 -8.61 -14.11 23.09
C HIS A 38 -7.88 -14.84 24.22
N THR A 39 -6.63 -15.27 24.01
CA THR A 39 -5.79 -15.84 25.07
C THR A 39 -5.57 -14.83 26.20
N MET A 40 -5.20 -13.58 25.87
CA MET A 40 -5.00 -12.50 26.85
C MET A 40 -6.27 -12.14 27.64
N ALA A 41 -7.44 -12.24 27.01
CA ALA A 41 -8.72 -11.97 27.67
C ALA A 41 -9.09 -13.05 28.68
N ASN A 42 -8.75 -14.32 28.40
CA ASN A 42 -9.13 -15.47 29.23
C ASN A 42 -8.02 -15.92 30.20
N ASP A 43 -6.90 -15.20 30.27
CA ASP A 43 -5.83 -15.43 31.25
C ASP A 43 -5.76 -14.27 32.27
N PRO A 44 -6.66 -14.24 33.28
CA PRO A 44 -6.77 -13.13 34.21
C PRO A 44 -5.58 -13.00 35.16
N ASN A 45 -4.84 -14.08 35.39
CA ASN A 45 -3.68 -14.12 36.29
C ASN A 45 -2.35 -13.95 35.55
N CYS A 46 -2.40 -13.74 34.23
CA CYS A 46 -1.24 -13.65 33.34
C CYS A 46 -0.29 -14.86 33.43
N ALA A 47 -0.83 -16.07 33.63
CA ALA A 47 -0.04 -17.29 33.71
C ALA A 47 0.75 -17.59 32.42
N ARG A 48 0.31 -17.02 31.27
CA ARG A 48 0.90 -17.19 29.94
C ARG A 48 1.67 -15.96 29.47
N GLN A 49 2.17 -15.15 30.41
CA GLN A 49 2.89 -13.92 30.10
C GLN A 49 4.09 -14.10 29.18
N VAL A 50 4.78 -15.24 29.24
CA VAL A 50 5.97 -15.52 28.42
C VAL A 50 5.57 -15.71 26.95
N GLU A 51 4.52 -16.47 26.70
CA GLU A 51 3.98 -16.76 25.38
C GLU A 51 3.36 -15.50 24.77
N VAL A 52 2.58 -14.76 25.56
CA VAL A 52 2.01 -13.47 25.14
C VAL A 52 3.14 -12.49 24.80
N ARG A 53 4.19 -12.38 25.62
CA ARG A 53 5.36 -11.54 25.31
C ARG A 53 6.06 -11.94 24.02
N ASN A 54 6.19 -13.24 23.76
CA ASN A 54 6.80 -13.73 22.52
C ASN A 54 5.94 -13.40 21.29
N SER A 55 4.61 -13.37 21.43
CA SER A 55 3.73 -12.93 20.34
C SER A 55 4.04 -11.49 19.90
N ALA A 56 4.37 -10.57 20.82
CA ALA A 56 4.69 -9.19 20.48
C ALA A 56 5.92 -9.07 19.57
N LYS A 57 6.91 -9.96 19.74
CA LYS A 57 8.08 -10.03 18.85
C LYS A 57 7.67 -10.45 17.44
N VAL A 58 6.76 -11.42 17.33
CA VAL A 58 6.25 -11.89 16.04
C VAL A 58 5.41 -10.82 15.34
N VAL A 59 4.50 -10.19 16.07
CA VAL A 59 3.64 -9.11 15.56
C VAL A 59 4.47 -7.92 15.09
N LYS A 60 5.54 -7.57 15.82
CA LYS A 60 6.52 -6.55 15.40
C LYS A 60 7.09 -6.83 14.00
N PHE A 61 7.45 -8.08 13.71
CA PHE A 61 7.95 -8.46 12.39
C PHE A 61 6.87 -8.34 11.32
N TRP A 62 5.63 -8.69 11.63
CA TRP A 62 4.51 -8.56 10.69
C TRP A 62 4.21 -7.09 10.36
N ILE A 63 4.13 -6.19 11.35
CA ILE A 63 3.94 -4.74 11.13
C ILE A 63 5.08 -4.15 10.29
N SER A 64 6.30 -4.66 10.46
CA SER A 64 7.47 -4.17 9.71
C SER A 64 7.47 -4.62 8.25
N GLY A 65 6.90 -5.79 7.95
CA GLY A 65 6.98 -6.45 6.64
C GLY A 65 5.69 -6.43 5.81
N ALA A 66 4.52 -6.30 6.44
CA ALA A 66 3.22 -6.26 5.77
C ALA A 66 2.81 -4.81 5.47
N ARG A 67 2.00 -4.61 4.42
CA ARG A 67 1.20 -3.40 4.27
C ARG A 67 0.19 -3.38 5.42
N CYS A 68 0.05 -2.24 6.10
CA CYS A 68 -0.98 -2.01 7.09
C CYS A 68 -2.21 -1.42 6.38
N ASP A 69 -2.83 -2.21 5.52
CA ASP A 69 -4.16 -1.91 5.02
C ASP A 69 -5.11 -1.62 6.20
N ASN A 70 -6.09 -0.74 5.99
CA ASN A 70 -6.87 -0.14 7.10
C ASN A 70 -7.40 -1.18 8.09
N ASP A 71 -7.96 -2.29 7.60
CA ASP A 71 -8.55 -3.35 8.44
C ASP A 71 -7.50 -4.07 9.31
N LEU A 72 -6.32 -4.39 8.75
CA LEU A 72 -5.26 -5.05 9.51
C LEU A 72 -4.54 -4.07 10.44
N GLY A 73 -4.44 -2.80 10.02
CA GLY A 73 -3.91 -1.71 10.83
C GLY A 73 -4.68 -1.52 12.13
N ASP A 74 -6.00 -1.61 12.10
CA ASP A 74 -6.87 -1.48 13.28
C ASP A 74 -6.76 -2.70 14.20
N GLU A 75 -6.65 -3.92 13.64
CA GLU A 75 -6.43 -5.13 14.44
C GLU A 75 -5.07 -5.15 15.15
N TYR A 76 -4.01 -4.64 14.52
CA TYR A 76 -2.71 -4.49 15.20
C TYR A 76 -2.77 -3.46 16.33
N GLU A 77 -3.52 -2.37 16.15
CA GLU A 77 -3.69 -1.33 17.17
C GLU A 77 -4.47 -1.88 18.37
N LYS A 78 -5.57 -2.58 18.11
CA LYS A 78 -6.35 -3.30 19.14
C LYS A 78 -5.50 -4.32 19.88
N TYR A 79 -4.68 -5.10 19.16
CA TYR A 79 -3.72 -6.02 19.78
C TYR A 79 -2.74 -5.29 20.70
N ALA A 80 -2.16 -4.16 20.26
CA ALA A 80 -1.18 -3.42 21.05
C ALA A 80 -1.78 -2.88 22.37
N TYR A 81 -3.03 -2.42 22.34
CA TYR A 81 -3.76 -1.99 23.54
C TYR A 81 -4.09 -3.18 24.46
N ASN A 82 -4.62 -4.27 23.92
CA ASN A 82 -4.90 -5.48 24.70
C ASN A 82 -3.62 -6.07 25.33
N PHE A 83 -2.51 -6.01 24.61
CA PHE A 83 -1.19 -6.41 25.11
C PHE A 83 -0.72 -5.50 26.24
N ALA A 84 -0.90 -4.18 26.13
CA ALA A 84 -0.61 -3.25 27.21
C ALA A 84 -1.44 -3.59 28.47
N ASP A 85 -2.75 -3.68 28.33
CA ASP A 85 -3.67 -3.98 29.45
C ASP A 85 -3.32 -5.31 30.12
N TYR A 86 -3.01 -6.34 29.34
CA TYR A 86 -2.59 -7.64 29.86
C TYR A 86 -1.33 -7.54 30.73
N GLY A 87 -0.34 -6.74 30.33
CA GLY A 87 0.88 -6.54 31.11
C GLY A 87 0.69 -5.83 32.44
N TYR A 88 -0.39 -5.05 32.57
CA TYR A 88 -0.71 -4.32 33.81
C TYR A 88 -1.57 -5.13 34.79
N LYS A 89 -2.07 -6.32 34.41
CA LYS A 89 -2.88 -7.19 35.28
C LYS A 89 -2.08 -7.90 36.37
N SER A 90 -0.76 -8.06 36.20
CA SER A 90 0.09 -8.80 37.15
C SER A 90 1.26 -7.94 37.63
N SER A 91 1.52 -7.99 38.93
CA SER A 91 2.68 -7.36 39.58
C SER A 91 4.00 -8.06 39.30
N ASP A 92 3.94 -9.30 38.79
CA ASP A 92 5.14 -10.13 38.53
C ASP A 92 5.78 -9.81 37.17
N ILE A 93 5.18 -8.90 36.41
CA ILE A 93 5.64 -8.46 35.09
C ILE A 93 6.57 -7.25 35.27
N ASP A 94 7.72 -7.27 34.58
CA ASP A 94 8.53 -6.06 34.42
C ASP A 94 7.79 -5.06 33.52
N HIS A 95 7.05 -4.15 34.16
CA HIS A 95 6.25 -3.14 33.48
C HIS A 95 7.09 -2.21 32.60
N ALA A 96 8.36 -1.95 32.95
CA ALA A 96 9.22 -1.09 32.14
C ALA A 96 9.61 -1.79 30.82
N GLU A 97 9.96 -3.07 30.90
CA GLU A 97 10.21 -3.88 29.70
C GLU A 97 8.93 -4.03 28.86
N TRP A 98 7.78 -4.28 29.51
CA TRP A 98 6.50 -4.45 28.84
C TRP A 98 6.07 -3.19 28.09
N GLN A 99 6.15 -2.03 28.76
CA GLN A 99 5.83 -0.74 28.16
C GLN A 99 6.75 -0.46 26.95
N ARG A 100 8.03 -0.83 27.03
CA ARG A 100 8.96 -0.69 25.89
C ARG A 100 8.48 -1.51 24.68
N LEU A 101 7.89 -2.67 24.88
CA LEU A 101 7.34 -3.48 23.78
C LEU A 101 6.10 -2.83 23.18
N VAL A 102 5.19 -2.31 24.00
CA VAL A 102 4.00 -1.56 23.58
C VAL A 102 4.39 -0.34 22.75
N ASP A 103 5.29 0.49 23.26
CA ASP A 103 5.74 1.72 22.58
C ASP A 103 6.35 1.42 21.21
N ASN A 104 7.12 0.33 21.11
CA ASN A 104 7.70 -0.12 19.85
C ASN A 104 6.63 -0.53 18.83
N LEU A 105 5.58 -1.24 19.26
CA LEU A 105 4.48 -1.64 18.38
C LEU A 105 3.72 -0.41 17.87
N LEU A 106 3.33 0.50 18.76
CA LEU A 106 2.60 1.72 18.40
C LEU A 106 3.41 2.66 17.49
N LEU A 107 4.72 2.79 17.73
CA LEU A 107 5.61 3.59 16.88
C LEU A 107 5.71 3.01 15.47
N LEU A 108 5.82 1.67 15.35
CA LEU A 108 5.87 1.00 14.05
C LEU A 108 4.56 1.14 13.29
N LEU A 109 3.41 1.02 13.98
CA LEU A 109 2.09 1.24 13.40
C LEU A 109 1.95 2.65 12.86
N THR A 110 2.31 3.66 13.66
CA THR A 110 2.29 5.07 13.25
C THR A 110 3.15 5.30 12.00
N SER A 111 4.34 4.69 11.97
CA SER A 111 5.27 4.80 10.84
C SER A 111 4.77 4.06 9.59
N SER A 112 4.06 2.94 9.77
CA SER A 112 3.43 2.19 8.67
C SER A 112 2.26 2.98 8.07
N LYS A 113 1.30 3.42 8.91
CA LYS A 113 0.15 4.25 8.50
C LYS A 113 0.60 5.51 7.74
N LYS A 114 1.66 6.19 8.21
CA LYS A 114 2.26 7.33 7.49
C LYS A 114 2.79 6.95 6.11
N ARG A 115 3.55 5.86 5.99
CA ARG A 115 4.10 5.39 4.70
C ARG A 115 2.99 5.14 3.68
N GLU A 116 1.89 4.52 4.11
CA GLU A 116 0.75 4.25 3.24
C GLU A 116 0.03 5.51 2.78
N GLN A 117 -0.19 6.46 3.69
CA GLN A 117 -0.75 7.76 3.35
C GLN A 117 0.12 8.50 2.32
N PHE A 118 1.45 8.44 2.46
CA PHE A 118 2.37 9.03 1.48
C PHE A 118 2.27 8.35 0.10
N THR A 119 2.18 7.01 0.04
CA THR A 119 2.04 6.28 -1.22
C THR A 119 0.69 6.53 -1.89
N ALA A 120 -0.40 6.53 -1.11
CA ALA A 120 -1.74 6.84 -1.60
C ALA A 120 -1.84 8.27 -2.13
N LYS A 121 -1.31 9.24 -1.37
CA LYS A 121 -1.27 10.66 -1.79
C LYS A 121 -0.45 10.86 -3.06
N THR A 122 0.66 10.14 -3.20
CA THR A 122 1.51 10.20 -4.41
C THR A 122 0.80 9.57 -5.61
N THR A 123 0.15 8.43 -5.43
CA THR A 123 -0.66 7.77 -6.48
C THR A 123 -1.78 8.69 -6.94
N LYS A 124 -2.54 9.27 -5.99
CA LYS A 124 -3.62 10.23 -6.30
C LYS A 124 -3.10 11.43 -7.07
N LYS A 125 -1.95 12.00 -6.68
CA LYS A 125 -1.30 13.10 -7.41
C LYS A 125 -0.94 12.73 -8.86
N MET A 126 -0.58 11.47 -9.13
CA MET A 126 -0.31 11.01 -10.49
C MET A 126 -1.60 10.79 -11.29
N GLN A 127 -2.66 10.30 -10.66
CA GLN A 127 -4.00 10.21 -11.27
C GLN A 127 -4.56 11.60 -11.59
N ASP A 128 -4.50 12.56 -10.66
CA ASP A 128 -4.94 13.93 -10.90
C ASP A 128 -4.12 14.60 -12.02
N ARG A 129 -2.84 14.23 -12.14
CA ARG A 129 -1.99 14.67 -13.24
C ARG A 129 -2.41 14.05 -14.57
N LEU A 130 -2.82 12.78 -14.58
CA LEU A 130 -3.38 12.12 -15.76
C LEU A 130 -4.65 12.84 -16.23
N GLU A 131 -5.59 13.06 -15.33
CA GLU A 131 -6.84 13.79 -15.61
C GLU A 131 -6.56 15.20 -16.14
N ALA A 132 -5.64 15.94 -15.51
CA ALA A 132 -5.27 17.27 -15.97
C ALA A 132 -4.65 17.28 -17.37
N VAL A 133 -3.82 16.28 -17.71
CA VAL A 133 -3.28 16.16 -19.07
C VAL A 133 -4.37 15.77 -20.05
N LEU A 134 -5.26 14.83 -19.69
CA LEU A 134 -6.37 14.42 -20.54
C LEU A 134 -7.28 15.61 -20.87
N ALA A 135 -7.67 16.40 -19.87
CA ALA A 135 -8.46 17.61 -20.05
C ALA A 135 -7.74 18.66 -20.93
N GLU A 136 -6.43 18.86 -20.72
CA GLU A 136 -5.63 19.78 -21.55
C GLU A 136 -5.62 19.33 -23.01
N VAL A 137 -5.47 18.04 -23.27
CA VAL A 137 -5.45 17.47 -24.64
C VAL A 137 -6.85 17.50 -25.28
N GLU A 138 -7.92 17.34 -24.50
CA GLU A 138 -9.29 17.47 -24.99
C GLU A 138 -9.60 18.88 -25.48
N GLN A 139 -9.16 19.90 -24.75
CA GLN A 139 -9.31 21.31 -25.17
C GLN A 139 -8.59 21.63 -26.48
N TRP A 140 -7.62 20.82 -26.91
CA TRP A 140 -6.92 21.02 -28.19
C TRP A 140 -7.68 20.52 -29.41
N GLN A 141 -8.87 19.92 -29.24
CA GLN A 141 -9.68 19.45 -30.37
C GLN A 141 -10.13 20.59 -31.31
N ASP A 142 -10.16 21.83 -30.83
CA ASP A 142 -10.51 23.03 -31.62
C ASP A 142 -9.31 23.77 -32.23
N GLY A 143 -8.11 23.20 -32.12
CA GLY A 143 -6.90 23.69 -32.77
C GLY A 143 -5.73 23.95 -31.81
N ILE A 144 -4.58 23.34 -32.11
CA ILE A 144 -3.33 23.57 -31.37
C ILE A 144 -2.72 24.89 -31.85
N SER A 145 -3.08 25.99 -31.19
CA SER A 145 -2.60 27.33 -31.53
C SER A 145 -1.17 27.59 -31.04
N SER A 146 -0.58 26.74 -30.19
CA SER A 146 0.73 26.98 -29.55
C SER A 146 1.72 25.81 -29.60
N LEU A 147 2.93 26.07 -30.11
CA LEU A 147 4.06 25.13 -30.23
C LEU A 147 4.63 24.61 -28.90
N LYS A 148 4.27 25.20 -27.75
CA LYS A 148 4.77 24.80 -26.41
C LYS A 148 3.86 23.80 -25.70
N GLN A 149 2.59 23.70 -26.10
CA GLN A 149 1.57 22.87 -25.45
C GLN A 149 1.87 21.36 -25.52
N PRO A 150 2.17 20.75 -26.69
CA PRO A 150 2.38 19.30 -26.77
C PRO A 150 3.60 18.81 -25.98
N LYS A 151 4.67 19.61 -25.92
CA LYS A 151 5.90 19.24 -25.20
C LYS A 151 5.64 19.02 -23.71
N LYS A 152 4.89 19.94 -23.10
CA LYS A 152 4.59 19.94 -21.66
C LYS A 152 3.67 18.78 -21.30
N ALA A 153 2.62 18.55 -22.09
CA ALA A 153 1.72 17.41 -21.89
C ALA A 153 2.47 16.07 -22.01
N ILE A 154 3.31 15.89 -23.04
CA ILE A 154 4.12 14.68 -23.20
C ILE A 154 5.04 14.48 -21.99
N GLN A 155 5.72 15.53 -21.48
CA GLN A 155 6.55 15.39 -20.29
C GLN A 155 5.74 14.98 -19.05
N ARG A 156 4.61 15.65 -18.79
CA ARG A 156 3.75 15.36 -17.62
C ARG A 156 3.14 13.96 -17.70
N PHE A 157 2.70 13.55 -18.88
CA PHE A 157 2.17 12.22 -19.11
C PHE A 157 3.26 11.13 -19.04
N GLY A 158 4.46 11.41 -19.53
CA GLY A 158 5.59 10.50 -19.37
C GLY A 158 5.93 10.22 -17.90
N GLN A 159 5.76 11.21 -17.02
CA GLN A 159 5.89 10.98 -15.57
C GLN A 159 4.80 10.06 -15.01
N VAL A 160 3.61 10.08 -15.59
CA VAL A 160 2.51 9.17 -15.22
C VAL A 160 2.81 7.76 -15.71
N ILE A 161 3.15 7.57 -16.98
CA ILE A 161 3.38 6.24 -17.55
C ILE A 161 4.59 5.52 -16.96
N CYS A 162 5.61 6.26 -16.52
CA CYS A 162 6.75 5.66 -15.83
C CYS A 162 6.53 5.47 -14.32
N TYR A 163 5.37 5.86 -13.78
CA TYR A 163 5.09 5.70 -12.36
C TYR A 163 4.79 4.23 -12.03
N GLN A 164 5.55 3.66 -11.12
CA GLN A 164 5.34 2.31 -10.62
C GLN A 164 4.65 2.39 -9.26
N SER A 165 3.41 1.90 -9.20
CA SER A 165 2.70 1.66 -7.95
C SER A 165 2.14 0.23 -7.99
N LYS A 166 2.02 -0.38 -6.81
CA LYS A 166 1.33 -1.68 -6.70
C LYS A 166 -0.18 -1.52 -6.72
N ASP A 167 -0.69 -0.33 -6.38
CA ASP A 167 -2.11 -0.05 -6.18
C ASP A 167 -2.76 0.58 -7.42
N TRP A 168 -1.94 0.97 -8.40
CA TRP A 168 -2.38 1.53 -9.66
C TRP A 168 -1.31 1.31 -10.71
N ASP A 169 -1.70 0.68 -11.81
CA ASP A 169 -0.85 0.53 -12.98
C ASP A 169 -1.30 1.51 -14.09
N PRO A 170 -0.49 2.54 -14.40
CA PRO A 170 -0.79 3.48 -15.48
C PRO A 170 -0.87 2.84 -16.87
N LEU A 171 -0.27 1.66 -17.10
CA LEU A 171 -0.31 0.97 -18.39
C LEU A 171 -1.64 0.24 -18.61
N ALA A 172 -2.20 -0.36 -17.55
CA ALA A 172 -3.55 -0.94 -17.57
C ALA A 172 -4.68 0.10 -17.51
N ASP A 173 -4.41 1.33 -17.09
CA ASP A 173 -5.42 2.38 -16.89
C ASP A 173 -6.11 2.83 -18.21
N PRO A 174 -7.45 2.79 -18.30
CA PRO A 174 -8.19 3.21 -19.50
C PRO A 174 -8.02 4.69 -19.88
N ASN A 175 -7.89 5.59 -18.89
CA ASN A 175 -7.69 7.01 -19.13
C ASN A 175 -6.28 7.30 -19.67
N SER A 176 -5.27 6.53 -19.25
CA SER A 176 -3.94 6.57 -19.86
C SER A 176 -3.99 6.22 -21.34
N ARG A 177 -4.68 5.13 -21.69
CA ARG A 177 -4.86 4.72 -23.09
C ARG A 177 -5.63 5.76 -23.90
N LEU A 178 -6.71 6.31 -23.34
CA LEU A 178 -7.47 7.39 -23.97
C LEU A 178 -6.60 8.64 -24.21
N CYS A 179 -5.79 9.03 -23.22
CA CYS A 179 -4.89 10.16 -23.32
C CYS A 179 -3.86 9.98 -24.45
N VAL A 180 -3.27 8.79 -24.58
CA VAL A 180 -2.36 8.43 -25.70
C VAL A 180 -3.04 8.61 -27.05
N TYR A 181 -4.26 8.10 -27.22
CA TYR A 181 -4.99 8.24 -28.48
C TYR A 181 -5.31 9.69 -28.82
N LYS A 182 -5.74 10.48 -27.84
CA LYS A 182 -6.02 11.91 -28.04
C LYS A 182 -4.74 12.68 -28.36
N LEU A 183 -3.63 12.40 -27.67
CA LEU A 183 -2.33 12.99 -27.95
C LEU A 183 -1.86 12.69 -29.38
N ILE A 184 -2.00 11.44 -29.85
CA ILE A 184 -1.65 11.07 -31.24
C ILE A 184 -2.46 11.91 -32.23
N ARG A 185 -3.78 12.04 -32.02
CA ARG A 185 -4.66 12.83 -32.88
C ARG A 185 -4.24 14.31 -32.90
N CYS A 186 -4.03 14.91 -31.74
CA CYS A 186 -3.58 16.29 -31.60
C CYS A 186 -2.21 16.51 -32.28
N ILE A 187 -1.21 15.68 -32.00
CA ILE A 187 0.13 15.81 -32.57
C ILE A 187 0.10 15.71 -34.11
N ARG A 188 -0.77 14.86 -34.69
CA ARG A 188 -0.93 14.76 -36.16
C ARG A 188 -1.35 16.07 -36.82
N LEU A 189 -2.18 16.86 -36.13
CA LEU A 189 -2.66 18.17 -36.59
C LEU A 189 -1.60 19.29 -36.49
N ALA A 190 -0.47 19.04 -35.82
CA ALA A 190 0.59 20.04 -35.69
C ALA A 190 1.28 20.32 -37.04
N LYS A 191 1.41 21.61 -37.39
CA LYS A 191 2.02 22.07 -38.66
C LYS A 191 3.52 21.73 -38.80
N ASN A 192 4.26 21.65 -37.69
CA ASN A 192 5.70 21.39 -37.71
C ASN A 192 6.01 19.89 -37.88
N LYS A 193 6.39 19.48 -39.10
CA LYS A 193 6.65 18.07 -39.47
C LYS A 193 7.74 17.41 -38.61
N VAL A 194 8.84 18.11 -38.31
CA VAL A 194 9.98 17.56 -37.55
C VAL A 194 9.59 17.27 -36.11
N ARG A 195 8.97 18.23 -35.42
CA ARG A 195 8.51 18.06 -34.03
C ARG A 195 7.40 17.01 -33.94
N ARG A 196 6.49 16.99 -34.92
CA ARG A 196 5.44 15.98 -35.04
C ARG A 196 6.02 14.57 -35.07
N GLY A 197 7.03 14.31 -35.91
CA GLY A 197 7.68 12.99 -35.97
C GLY A 197 8.31 12.58 -34.64
N LYS A 198 9.01 13.51 -33.97
CA LYS A 198 9.63 13.27 -32.66
C LYS A 198 8.60 12.91 -31.59
N TYR A 199 7.51 13.66 -31.50
CA TYR A 199 6.46 13.43 -30.50
C TYR A 199 5.65 12.16 -30.78
N LEU A 200 5.32 11.89 -32.03
CA LEU A 200 4.64 10.64 -32.41
C LEU A 200 5.48 9.41 -32.06
N LYS A 201 6.81 9.46 -32.25
CA LYS A 201 7.69 8.34 -31.86
C LYS A 201 7.61 8.03 -30.37
N ILE A 202 7.53 9.04 -29.51
CA ILE A 202 7.39 8.87 -28.05
C ILE A 202 6.03 8.29 -27.71
N VAL A 203 4.95 8.92 -28.18
CA VAL A 203 3.59 8.51 -27.79
C VAL A 203 3.22 7.14 -28.37
N ASN A 204 3.68 6.80 -29.57
CA ASN A 204 3.50 5.45 -30.14
C ASN A 204 4.27 4.39 -29.35
N LYS A 205 5.40 4.73 -28.72
CA LYS A 205 6.12 3.81 -27.83
C LYS A 205 5.26 3.47 -26.61
N TRP A 206 4.63 4.47 -25.99
CA TRP A 206 3.71 4.24 -24.87
C TRP A 206 2.47 3.45 -25.29
N LYS A 207 1.90 3.77 -26.46
CA LYS A 207 0.80 2.98 -27.03
C LYS A 207 1.18 1.49 -27.11
N LYS A 208 2.36 1.19 -27.69
CA LYS A 208 2.88 -0.16 -27.81
C LYS A 208 3.04 -0.85 -26.44
N MET A 209 3.61 -0.16 -25.45
CA MET A 209 3.73 -0.70 -24.09
C MET A 209 2.38 -1.05 -23.48
N MET A 210 1.36 -0.22 -23.67
CA MET A 210 0.00 -0.48 -23.17
C MET A 210 -0.65 -1.65 -23.90
N ASP A 211 -0.43 -1.77 -25.20
CA ASP A 211 -0.99 -2.86 -26.02
C ASP A 211 -0.31 -4.21 -25.72
N GLU A 212 0.97 -4.21 -25.32
CA GLU A 212 1.70 -5.41 -24.87
C GLU A 212 1.38 -5.81 -23.41
N HIS A 213 0.74 -4.93 -22.65
CA HIS A 213 0.35 -5.17 -21.26
C HIS A 213 -1.04 -5.84 -21.12
N HIS A 214 -1.71 -6.10 -22.25
CA HIS A 214 -3.04 -6.73 -22.34
C HIS A 214 -2.95 -8.17 -22.82
#